data_AF-A0A3G6J9P0-F1
#
_entry.id   AF-A0A3G6J9P0-F1
#
_cell.length_a   1.000
_cell.length_b   1.000
_cell.length_c   1.000
_cell.angle_alpha   90.00
_cell.angle_beta   90.00
_cell.angle_gamma   90.00
#
_symmetry.space_group_name_H-M   'P 1'
#
loop_
_entity.id
_entity.type
_entity.pdbx_description
1 polymer ?
#
loop_
_entity_poly.entity_id
_entity_poly.type
_entity_poly.pdbx_seq_one_letter_code
_entity_poly.pdbx_strand_id
1 'polypeptide(L)'
;MVNDLVFMVLAQGDPGVPSGSEFGKASPVGLFVLVVLIVAVGYLAFALTRRMRRMNRRRAFAEANGLDVFDEQALDQAMREAGLADVDKKRWL
;
A
#
# COMPACT_ATOMS: atom_id res chain seq x y z
N MET A 1 -40.12 18.00 -10.05
CA MET A 1 -41.22 17.39 -9.27
C MET A 1 -41.12 15.87 -9.18
N VAL A 2 -41.13 15.11 -10.29
CA VAL A 2 -41.00 13.63 -10.22
C VAL A 2 -39.62 13.19 -9.72
N ASN A 3 -38.54 13.80 -10.22
CA ASN A 3 -37.18 13.51 -9.75
C ASN A 3 -37.00 13.83 -8.26
N ASP A 4 -37.57 14.93 -7.77
CA ASP A 4 -37.44 15.33 -6.36
C ASP A 4 -38.09 14.31 -5.42
N LEU A 5 -39.25 13.76 -5.81
CA LEU A 5 -39.91 12.68 -5.10
C LEU A 5 -39.09 11.38 -5.13
N VAL A 6 -38.48 11.06 -6.27
CA VAL A 6 -37.58 9.91 -6.40
C VAL A 6 -36.36 10.06 -5.48
N PHE A 7 -35.73 11.23 -5.46
CA PHE A 7 -34.62 11.51 -4.53
C PHE A 7 -35.06 11.44 -3.07
N MET A 8 -36.27 11.92 -2.74
CA MET A 8 -36.80 11.88 -1.38
C MET A 8 -37.09 10.45 -0.90
N VAL A 9 -37.59 9.57 -1.79
CA VAL A 9 -37.82 8.15 -1.48
C VAL A 9 -36.51 7.37 -1.37
N LEU A 10 -35.53 7.64 -2.23
CA LEU A 10 -34.21 7.01 -2.14
C LEU A 10 -33.39 7.50 -0.93
N ALA A 11 -33.65 8.73 -0.47
CA ALA A 11 -33.00 9.31 0.71
C ALA A 11 -33.66 8.90 2.04
N GLN A 12 -34.88 8.36 2.02
CA GLN A 12 -35.48 7.71 3.18
C GLN A 12 -34.80 6.35 3.36
N GLY A 13 -33.64 6.38 4.03
CA GLY A 13 -32.95 5.17 4.46
C GLY A 13 -33.92 4.24 5.18
N ASP A 14 -33.79 2.94 4.89
CA ASP A 14 -34.67 1.88 5.38
C ASP A 14 -34.95 2.05 6.90
N PRO A 15 -36.21 2.10 7.36
CA PRO A 15 -36.53 2.34 8.78
C PRO A 15 -35.99 1.25 9.73
N GLY A 16 -35.50 0.12 9.21
CA GLY A 16 -34.79 -0.92 9.96
C GLY A 16 -33.28 -0.70 10.08
N VAL A 17 -32.70 0.32 9.44
CA VAL A 17 -31.27 0.61 9.47
C VAL A 17 -30.98 1.49 10.69
N PRO A 18 -30.18 1.04 11.68
CA PRO A 18 -29.94 1.77 12.91
C PRO A 18 -29.21 3.09 12.64
N SER A 19 -29.92 4.21 12.62
CA SER A 19 -29.31 5.53 12.41
C SER A 19 -28.80 6.14 13.73
N GLY A 20 -27.71 6.92 13.67
CA GLY A 20 -27.09 7.54 14.86
C GLY A 20 -25.95 6.71 15.49
N SER A 21 -25.76 6.81 16.82
CA SER A 21 -24.67 6.16 17.57
C SER A 21 -24.67 4.63 17.52
N GLU A 22 -25.73 4.03 16.99
CA GLU A 22 -25.95 2.59 16.86
C GLU A 22 -25.38 2.03 15.55
N PHE A 23 -25.22 2.83 14.48
CA PHE A 23 -24.82 2.36 13.14
C PHE A 23 -23.43 1.69 13.14
N GLY A 24 -22.49 2.24 13.91
CA GLY A 24 -21.14 1.69 14.07
C GLY A 24 -21.04 0.49 15.03
N LYS A 25 -22.06 0.28 15.89
CA LYS A 25 -22.12 -0.82 16.86
C LYS A 25 -22.97 -2.00 16.35
N ALA A 26 -23.94 -1.73 15.49
CA ALA A 26 -24.94 -2.68 15.02
C ALA A 26 -24.53 -3.49 13.77
N SER A 27 -23.45 -3.10 13.07
CA SER A 27 -22.90 -3.87 11.94
C SER A 27 -21.49 -4.41 12.24
N PRO A 28 -21.40 -5.56 12.96
CA PRO A 28 -20.12 -6.24 13.21
C PRO A 28 -19.34 -6.56 11.94
N VAL A 29 -20.07 -6.87 10.85
CA VAL A 29 -19.48 -7.22 9.56
C VAL A 29 -18.84 -6.01 8.89
N GLY A 30 -19.49 -4.85 8.90
CA GLY A 30 -18.94 -3.63 8.29
C GLY A 30 -17.64 -3.19 8.96
N LEU A 31 -17.59 -3.25 10.30
CA LEU A 31 -16.39 -2.92 11.06
C LEU A 31 -15.26 -3.92 10.79
N PHE A 32 -15.58 -5.21 10.70
CA PHE A 32 -14.60 -6.24 10.34
C PHE A 32 -13.99 -5.99 8.95
N VAL A 33 -14.83 -5.72 7.95
CA VAL A 33 -14.36 -5.40 6.59
C VAL A 33 -13.46 -4.17 6.58
N LEU A 34 -13.83 -3.12 7.32
CA LEU A 34 -13.01 -1.92 7.45
C LEU A 34 -11.63 -2.23 8.06
N VAL A 35 -11.58 -3.02 9.13
CA VAL A 35 -10.31 -3.42 9.78
C VAL A 35 -9.45 -4.22 8.81
N VAL A 36 -10.03 -5.19 8.09
CA VAL A 36 -9.31 -5.99 7.08
C VAL A 36 -8.78 -5.10 5.97
N LEU A 37 -9.57 -4.12 5.51
CA LEU A 37 -9.13 -3.17 4.48
C LEU A 37 -7.95 -2.32 4.95
N ILE A 38 -8.00 -1.80 6.18
CA ILE A 38 -6.90 -1.04 6.77
C ILE A 38 -5.62 -1.89 6.83
N VAL A 39 -5.74 -3.15 7.27
CA VAL A 39 -4.60 -4.08 7.30
C VAL A 39 -4.08 -4.34 5.90
N ALA A 40 -4.95 -4.55 4.91
CA ALA A 40 -4.55 -4.80 3.53
C ALA A 40 -3.82 -3.61 2.91
N VAL A 41 -4.34 -2.39 3.08
CA VAL A 41 -3.71 -1.16 2.59
C VAL A 41 -2.40 -0.89 3.32
N GLY A 42 -2.36 -1.07 4.65
CA GLY A 42 -1.14 -0.93 5.44
C GLY A 42 -0.07 -1.94 5.04
N TYR A 43 -0.46 -3.19 4.79
CA TYR A 43 0.44 -4.22 4.28
C TYR A 43 0.97 -3.86 2.89
N LEU A 44 0.11 -3.37 1.99
CA LEU A 44 0.52 -2.96 0.65
C LEU A 44 1.50 -1.79 0.70
N ALA A 45 1.19 -0.75 1.50
CA ALA A 45 2.10 0.37 1.72
C ALA A 45 3.46 -0.11 2.26
N PHE A 46 3.45 -0.97 3.28
CA PHE A 46 4.66 -1.57 3.84
C PHE A 46 5.46 -2.36 2.79
N ALA A 47 4.79 -3.20 2.00
CA ALA A 47 5.42 -4.03 0.98
C ALA A 47 6.06 -3.16 -0.11
N LEU A 48 5.36 -2.12 -0.58
CA LEU A 48 5.87 -1.17 -1.57
C LEU A 48 7.05 -0.36 -1.02
N THR A 49 6.95 0.19 0.18
CA THR A 49 8.08 0.89 0.82
C THR A 49 9.27 -0.03 1.00
N ARG A 50 9.05 -1.28 1.43
CA ARG A 50 10.11 -2.29 1.58
C ARG A 50 10.82 -2.57 0.26
N ARG A 51 10.08 -2.65 -0.85
CA ARG A 51 10.65 -2.82 -2.20
C ARG A 51 11.44 -1.59 -2.66
N MET A 52 10.85 -0.40 -2.50
CA MET A 52 11.49 0.87 -2.89
C MET A 52 12.80 1.14 -2.13
N ARG A 53 12.89 0.79 -0.84
CA ARG A 53 14.12 0.95 -0.05
C ARG A 53 15.35 0.28 -0.70
N ARG A 54 15.19 -0.89 -1.33
CA ARG A 54 16.31 -1.56 -2.03
C ARG A 54 16.74 -0.80 -3.28
N MET A 55 15.77 -0.37 -4.08
CA MET A 55 16.04 0.39 -5.30
C MET A 55 16.74 1.71 -4.97
N ASN A 56 16.31 2.40 -3.91
CA ASN A 56 16.94 3.64 -3.47
C ASN A 56 18.37 3.42 -2.97
N ARG A 57 18.68 2.31 -2.29
CA ARG A 57 20.06 1.99 -1.88
C ARG A 57 20.98 1.76 -3.08
N ARG A 58 20.51 1.00 -4.09
CA ARG A 58 21.26 0.77 -5.33
C ARG A 58 21.47 2.07 -6.11
N ARG A 59 20.44 2.92 -6.20
CA ARG A 59 20.52 4.25 -6.82
C ARG A 59 21.49 5.18 -6.11
N ALA A 60 21.41 5.27 -4.79
CA ALA A 60 22.30 6.11 -3.99
C ALA A 60 23.78 5.66 -4.10
N PHE A 61 24.01 4.36 -4.17
CA PHE A 61 25.37 3.83 -4.41
C PHE A 61 25.86 4.14 -5.83
N ALA A 62 25.01 3.98 -6.84
CA ALA A 62 25.36 4.30 -8.22
C ALA A 62 25.71 5.78 -8.39
N GLU A 63 24.89 6.68 -7.83
CA GLU A 63 25.13 8.13 -7.86
C GLU A 63 26.44 8.51 -7.15
N ALA A 64 26.73 7.91 -5.99
CA ALA A 64 27.97 8.16 -5.26
C ALA A 64 29.24 7.68 -5.98
N ASN A 65 29.13 6.65 -6.83
CA ASN A 65 30.26 6.08 -7.56
C ASN A 65 30.27 6.47 -9.06
N GLY A 66 29.34 7.32 -9.50
CA GLY A 66 29.20 7.74 -10.90
C GLY A 66 28.84 6.59 -11.86
N LEU A 67 28.21 5.53 -11.36
CA LEU A 67 27.82 4.35 -12.14
C LEU A 67 26.43 4.54 -12.75
N ASP A 68 26.19 3.90 -13.90
CA ASP A 68 24.83 3.80 -14.45
C ASP A 68 23.98 2.88 -13.56
N VAL A 69 22.81 3.36 -13.18
CA VAL A 69 21.83 2.62 -12.37
C VAL A 69 21.27 1.41 -13.13
N PHE A 70 21.23 1.48 -14.47
CA PHE A 70 20.67 0.43 -15.31
C PHE A 70 21.67 -0.66 -15.70
N ASP A 71 22.97 -0.42 -15.52
CA ASP A 71 24.00 -1.44 -15.70
C ASP A 71 24.12 -2.30 -14.42
N GLU A 72 23.20 -3.26 -14.30
CA GLU A 72 23.11 -4.13 -13.12
C GLU A 72 24.41 -4.91 -12.85
N GLN A 73 25.17 -5.27 -13.88
CA GLN A 73 26.39 -6.07 -13.73
C GLN A 73 27.52 -5.24 -13.13
N ALA A 74 27.78 -4.06 -13.70
CA ALA A 74 28.80 -3.15 -13.19
C ALA A 74 28.45 -2.68 -11.76
N LEU A 75 27.18 -2.37 -11.51
CA LEU A 75 26.71 -1.93 -10.20
C LEU A 75 26.81 -3.03 -9.14
N ASP A 76 26.40 -4.26 -9.45
CA ASP A 76 26.51 -5.39 -8.52
C ASP A 76 27.98 -5.75 -8.25
N GLN A 77 28.88 -5.64 -9.23
CA GLN A 77 30.31 -5.86 -9.02
C GLN A 77 30.90 -4.80 -8.08
N ALA A 78 30.65 -3.51 -8.34
CA ALA A 78 31.12 -2.43 -7.49
C ALA A 78 30.55 -2.52 -6.06
N MET A 79 29.28 -2.92 -5.90
CA MET A 79 28.70 -3.15 -4.57
C MET A 79 29.32 -4.35 -3.84
N ARG A 80 29.70 -5.42 -4.56
CA ARG A 80 30.43 -6.57 -3.97
C ARG A 80 31.84 -6.16 -3.52
N GLU A 81 32.56 -5.41 -4.35
CA GLU A 81 33.89 -4.89 -4.02
C GLU A 81 33.85 -3.96 -2.81
N ALA A 82 32.79 -3.16 -2.67
CA ALA A 82 32.52 -2.33 -1.50
C ALA A 82 32.02 -3.11 -0.26
N GLY A 83 31.88 -4.43 -0.34
CA GLY A 83 31.44 -5.29 0.78
C GLY A 83 29.96 -5.13 1.16
N LEU A 84 29.12 -4.60 0.26
CA LEU A 84 27.69 -4.40 0.54
C LEU A 84 26.93 -5.73 0.38
N ALA A 85 26.51 -6.30 1.51
CA ALA A 85 25.82 -7.61 1.60
C ALA A 85 24.42 -7.70 0.93
N ASP A 86 23.97 -6.67 0.19
CA ASP A 86 22.64 -6.62 -0.44
C ASP A 86 22.62 -7.22 -1.86
N VAL A 87 23.79 -7.58 -2.43
CA VAL A 87 23.91 -8.17 -3.77
C VAL A 87 23.40 -9.61 -3.80
N ASP A 88 23.68 -10.40 -2.75
CA ASP A 88 23.43 -11.85 -2.79
C ASP A 88 22.02 -12.26 -2.36
N LYS A 89 21.20 -11.33 -1.86
CA LYS A 89 19.84 -11.63 -1.39
C LYS A 89 18.82 -11.63 -2.54
N LYS A 90 18.93 -12.63 -3.43
CA LYS A 90 17.87 -12.98 -4.39
C LYS A 90 16.70 -13.61 -3.63
N ARG A 91 15.80 -12.78 -3.11
CA ARG A 91 14.64 -13.26 -2.35
C ARG A 91 13.47 -13.51 -3.31
N TRP A 92 13.17 -14.79 -3.54
CA TRP A 92 12.01 -15.28 -4.26
C TRP A 92 10.77 -15.22 -3.35
N LEU A 93 10.16 -14.05 -3.23
CA LEU A 93 8.80 -13.84 -2.73
C LEU A 93 8.22 -12.62 -3.43
#